data_AF-A0AAU4C9P6-F1
#
_entry.id   AF-A0AAU4C9P6-F1
#
_cell.length_a   1.000
_cell.length_b   1.000
_cell.length_c   1.000
_cell.angle_alpha   90.00
_cell.angle_beta   90.00
_cell.angle_gamma   90.00
#
_symmetry.space_group_name_H-M   'P 1'
#
loop_
_entity.id
_entity.type
_entity.pdbx_description
1 polymer ?
#
loop_
_entity_poly.entity_id
_entity_poly.type
_entity_poly.pdbx_seq_one_letter_code
_entity_poly.pdbx_strand_id
1 'polypeptide(L)'
;MTSPIKLATCTYQEFTPDMGTPVRTTAGRPRFALPYPMTAHARLITPSWDLVRAGLPQDAYEFQYRRALNETGLEQIQAELLRIAGAYDLDSPLVLLCFDKLNQLPARDAWCHRTHFGKWYAEQTGVDVPELGALPKQAPAQGGLF
;
A
#
# COMPACT_ATOMS: atom_id res chain seq x y z
N MET A 1 1.36 -10.53 24.16
CA MET A 1 1.36 -9.38 23.26
C MET A 1 2.01 -9.84 21.97
N THR A 2 1.23 -10.03 20.91
CA THR A 2 1.74 -10.42 19.60
C THR A 2 2.53 -9.25 19.06
N SER A 3 3.77 -9.46 18.61
CA SER A 3 4.57 -8.40 17.99
C SER A 3 3.79 -7.77 16.84
N PRO A 4 3.78 -6.43 16.70
CA PRO A 4 3.07 -5.78 15.61
C PRO A 4 3.67 -6.20 14.26
N ILE A 5 2.81 -6.52 13.30
CA ILE A 5 3.23 -6.81 11.92
C ILE A 5 3.96 -5.59 11.36
N LYS A 6 5.15 -5.80 10.81
CA LYS A 6 5.87 -4.74 10.08
C LYS A 6 5.28 -4.62 8.67
N LEU A 7 4.76 -3.45 8.34
CA LEU A 7 4.20 -3.16 7.02
C LEU A 7 5.01 -2.04 6.37
N ALA A 8 5.14 -2.11 5.05
CA ALA A 8 5.65 -1.04 4.22
C ALA A 8 4.93 -1.04 2.88
N THR A 9 5.08 0.00 2.07
CA THR A 9 4.50 0.09 0.73
C THR A 9 5.57 0.35 -0.31
N CYS A 10 5.38 -0.16 -1.52
CA CYS A 10 6.25 0.11 -2.67
C CYS A 10 5.48 -0.10 -3.97
N THR A 11 6.01 0.37 -5.09
CA THR A 11 5.53 -0.04 -6.42
C THR A 11 6.19 -1.35 -6.85
N TYR A 12 5.54 -2.14 -7.70
CA TYR A 12 6.11 -3.38 -8.22
C TYR A 12 7.49 -3.18 -8.85
N GLN A 13 7.70 -2.07 -9.53
CA GLN A 13 8.90 -1.82 -10.32
C GLN A 13 10.09 -1.34 -9.49
N GLU A 14 9.87 -0.82 -8.28
CA GLU A 14 10.94 -0.30 -7.41
C GLU A 14 11.23 -1.25 -6.23
N PHE A 15 10.36 -2.23 -5.99
CA PHE A 15 10.61 -3.25 -4.99
C PHE A 15 11.88 -4.05 -5.29
N THR A 16 12.70 -4.25 -4.26
CA THR A 16 13.83 -5.17 -4.24
C THR A 16 13.68 -6.18 -3.09
N PRO A 17 14.13 -7.43 -3.23
CA PRO A 17 13.92 -8.47 -2.21
C PRO A 17 14.45 -8.14 -0.80
N ASP A 18 15.47 -7.29 -0.68
CA ASP A 18 16.01 -6.82 0.60
C ASP A 18 15.05 -5.88 1.36
N MET A 19 14.03 -5.33 0.69
CA MET A 19 12.98 -4.55 1.33
C MET A 19 12.03 -5.40 2.17
N GLY A 20 11.88 -6.70 1.86
CA GLY A 20 11.06 -7.64 2.61
C GLY A 20 10.22 -8.59 1.74
N THR A 21 9.06 -9.01 2.23
CA THR A 21 8.19 -9.96 1.51
C THR A 21 7.23 -9.21 0.56
N PRO A 22 7.27 -9.44 -0.77
CA PRO A 22 6.41 -8.73 -1.72
C PRO A 22 4.96 -9.22 -1.69
N VAL A 23 4.02 -8.37 -1.31
CA VAL A 23 2.60 -8.70 -1.21
C VAL A 23 1.81 -7.93 -2.27
N ARG A 24 1.16 -8.64 -3.19
CA ARG A 24 0.18 -8.02 -4.10
C ARG A 24 -0.99 -7.47 -3.29
N THR A 25 -1.40 -6.25 -3.60
CA THR A 25 -2.66 -5.64 -3.12
C THR A 25 -3.53 -5.11 -4.26
N THR A 26 -3.26 -5.52 -5.50
CA THR A 26 -3.96 -5.03 -6.70
C THR A 26 -5.00 -6.03 -7.21
N ALA A 27 -6.10 -5.52 -7.77
CA ALA A 27 -7.15 -6.34 -8.38
C ALA A 27 -6.64 -7.13 -9.59
N GLY A 28 -5.87 -6.47 -10.46
CA GLY A 28 -5.14 -7.10 -11.57
C GLY A 28 -3.77 -7.62 -11.16
N ARG A 29 -3.19 -8.52 -11.97
CA ARG A 29 -1.79 -8.94 -11.85
C ARG A 29 -0.88 -8.09 -12.73
N PRO A 30 0.40 -7.86 -12.34
CA PRO A 30 1.38 -7.27 -13.24
C PRO A 30 1.53 -8.13 -14.50
N ARG A 31 1.50 -7.46 -15.66
CA ARG A 31 1.66 -8.06 -17.00
C ARG A 31 3.07 -7.89 -17.56
N PHE A 32 3.96 -7.25 -16.81
CA PHE A 32 5.39 -7.14 -17.10
C PHE A 32 6.17 -8.16 -16.26
N ALA A 33 7.37 -8.52 -16.71
CA ALA A 33 8.26 -9.40 -15.97
C ALA A 33 8.72 -8.71 -14.68
N LEU A 34 8.63 -9.43 -13.56
CA LEU A 34 9.21 -9.01 -12.29
C LEU A 34 10.55 -9.73 -12.10
N PRO A 35 11.62 -9.04 -11.65
CA PRO A 35 12.90 -9.67 -11.38
C PRO A 35 12.90 -10.47 -10.05
N TYR A 36 11.74 -10.60 -9.41
CA TYR A 36 11.53 -11.28 -8.14
C TYR A 36 10.21 -12.08 -8.17
N PRO A 37 10.08 -13.13 -7.36
CA PRO A 37 8.83 -13.88 -7.26
C PRO A 37 7.76 -13.09 -6.50
N MET A 38 6.53 -13.12 -6.99
CA MET A 38 5.38 -12.61 -6.24
C MET A 38 4.94 -13.64 -5.21
N THR A 39 5.14 -13.37 -3.92
CA THR A 39 4.98 -14.36 -2.86
C THR A 39 3.54 -14.43 -2.37
N ALA A 40 2.86 -13.30 -2.17
CA ALA A 40 1.55 -13.29 -1.54
C ALA A 40 0.53 -12.36 -2.21
N HIS A 41 -0.72 -12.51 -1.82
CA HIS A 41 -1.82 -11.60 -2.14
C HIS A 41 -2.64 -11.36 -0.88
N ALA A 42 -2.69 -10.11 -0.41
CA ALA A 42 -3.59 -9.68 0.65
C ALA A 42 -4.92 -9.25 0.02
N ARG A 43 -5.90 -10.15 0.04
CA ARG A 43 -7.17 -10.00 -0.68
C ARG A 43 -8.11 -9.03 0.02
N LEU A 44 -8.10 -9.01 1.35
CA LEU A 44 -9.00 -8.18 2.16
C LEU A 44 -8.73 -6.68 2.00
N ILE A 45 -7.52 -6.32 1.61
CA ILE A 45 -7.09 -4.94 1.35
C ILE A 45 -6.93 -4.65 -0.14
N THR A 46 -7.36 -5.56 -1.02
CA THR A 46 -7.35 -5.30 -2.46
C THR A 46 -8.60 -4.51 -2.82
N PRO A 47 -8.49 -3.30 -3.43
CA PRO A 47 -9.67 -2.58 -3.89
C PRO A 47 -10.43 -3.43 -4.92
N SER A 48 -11.76 -3.38 -4.89
CA SER A 48 -12.59 -4.10 -5.86
C SER A 48 -12.33 -3.59 -7.28
N TRP A 49 -12.55 -4.45 -8.28
CA TRP A 49 -12.40 -4.04 -9.68
C TRP A 49 -13.35 -2.90 -10.06
N ASP A 50 -14.55 -2.88 -9.48
CA ASP A 50 -15.53 -1.80 -9.68
C ASP A 50 -15.03 -0.46 -9.16
N LEU A 51 -14.40 -0.45 -7.99
CA LEU A 51 -13.80 0.77 -7.43
C LEU A 51 -12.63 1.26 -8.30
N VAL A 52 -11.77 0.34 -8.75
CA VAL A 52 -10.61 0.67 -9.61
C VAL A 52 -11.05 1.28 -10.95
N ARG A 53 -12.11 0.76 -11.57
CA ARG A 53 -12.57 1.23 -12.89
C ARG A 53 -13.52 2.44 -12.84
N ALA A 54 -13.90 2.90 -11.66
CA ALA A 54 -14.91 3.95 -11.50
C ALA A 54 -14.43 5.36 -11.90
N GLY A 55 -13.12 5.56 -12.07
CA GLY A 55 -12.56 6.86 -12.50
C GLY A 55 -12.83 8.00 -11.50
N LEU A 56 -12.89 7.68 -10.20
CA LEU A 56 -13.23 8.63 -9.16
C LEU A 56 -12.07 9.59 -8.85
N PRO A 57 -12.37 10.84 -8.44
CA PRO A 57 -11.35 11.71 -7.83
C PRO A 57 -10.87 11.12 -6.50
N GLN A 58 -9.67 11.51 -6.07
CA GLN A 58 -8.98 10.97 -4.89
C GLN A 58 -9.88 10.86 -3.65
N ASP A 59 -10.53 11.95 -3.25
CA ASP A 59 -11.32 11.99 -2.01
C ASP A 59 -12.50 11.00 -2.06
N ALA A 60 -13.15 10.89 -3.22
CA ALA A 60 -14.25 9.94 -3.41
C ALA A 60 -13.73 8.49 -3.45
N TYR A 61 -12.58 8.25 -4.07
CA TYR A 61 -11.91 6.95 -4.05
C TYR A 61 -11.52 6.54 -2.62
N GLU A 62 -10.84 7.43 -1.87
CA GLU A 62 -10.40 7.20 -0.50
C GLU A 62 -11.60 6.88 0.40
N PHE A 63 -12.69 7.64 0.29
CA PHE A 63 -13.90 7.41 1.06
C PHE A 63 -14.47 6.02 0.84
N GLN A 64 -14.66 5.61 -0.42
CA GLN A 64 -15.22 4.30 -0.76
C GLN A 64 -14.28 3.16 -0.37
N TYR A 65 -12.97 3.36 -0.57
CA TYR A 65 -11.97 2.36 -0.19
C TYR A 65 -11.92 2.15 1.32
N ARG A 66 -11.86 3.24 2.11
CA ARG A 66 -11.87 3.17 3.58
C ARG A 66 -13.16 2.58 4.12
N ARG A 67 -14.30 2.84 3.46
CA ARG A 67 -15.57 2.17 3.79
C ARG A 67 -15.45 0.66 3.66
N ALA A 68 -14.90 0.14 2.55
CA ALA A 68 -14.70 -1.30 2.37
C ALA A 68 -13.72 -1.91 3.39
N LEU A 69 -12.65 -1.19 3.74
CA LEU A 69 -11.72 -1.60 4.80
C LEU A 69 -12.43 -1.68 6.17
N ASN A 70 -13.24 -0.69 6.49
CA ASN A 70 -14.02 -0.66 7.74
C ASN A 70 -15.08 -1.76 7.80
N GLU A 71 -15.75 -2.04 6.68
CA GLU A 71 -16.72 -3.14 6.55
C GLU A 71 -16.05 -4.51 6.76
N THR A 72 -14.80 -4.66 6.32
CA THR A 72 -14.00 -5.88 6.58
C THR A 72 -13.51 -5.94 8.03
N GLY A 73 -13.08 -4.80 8.57
CA GLY A 73 -12.60 -4.67 9.95
C GLY A 73 -11.11 -4.96 10.11
N LEU A 74 -10.48 -4.23 11.04
CA LEU A 74 -9.04 -4.29 11.32
C LEU A 74 -8.58 -5.71 11.71
N GLU A 75 -9.35 -6.41 12.55
CA GLU A 75 -8.99 -7.73 13.06
C GLU A 75 -8.82 -8.77 11.93
N GLN A 76 -9.77 -8.81 10.99
CA GLN A 76 -9.71 -9.75 9.85
C GLN A 76 -8.54 -9.43 8.92
N ILE A 77 -8.31 -8.13 8.67
CA ILE A 77 -7.18 -7.66 7.87
C ILE A 77 -5.85 -8.06 8.55
N GLN A 78 -5.70 -7.82 9.85
CA GLN A 78 -4.51 -8.21 10.60
C GLN A 78 -4.30 -9.72 10.62
N ALA A 79 -5.38 -10.51 10.73
CA ALA A 79 -5.30 -11.97 10.66
C ALA A 79 -4.79 -12.45 9.29
N GLU A 80 -5.27 -11.87 8.17
CA GLU A 80 -4.75 -12.19 6.83
C GLU A 80 -3.26 -11.82 6.71
N LEU A 81 -2.89 -10.63 7.16
CA LEU A 81 -1.51 -10.14 7.10
C LEU A 81 -0.56 -10.98 7.98
N LEU A 82 -0.97 -11.34 9.20
CA LEU A 82 -0.20 -12.23 10.08
C LEU A 82 -0.01 -13.61 9.45
N ARG A 83 -1.05 -14.17 8.83
CA ARG A 83 -0.96 -15.44 8.14
C ARG A 83 -0.01 -15.38 6.95
N ILE A 84 0.02 -14.26 6.22
CA ILE A 84 0.98 -14.04 5.13
C ILE A 84 2.40 -13.95 5.71
N ALA A 85 2.64 -13.12 6.72
CA ALA A 85 3.96 -12.98 7.35
C ALA A 85 4.48 -14.32 7.91
N GLY A 86 3.62 -15.08 8.59
CA GLY A 86 3.93 -16.41 9.12
C GLY A 86 4.29 -17.47 8.08
N ALA A 87 3.86 -17.30 6.83
CA ALA A 87 4.18 -18.23 5.73
C ALA A 87 5.53 -17.92 5.06
N TYR A 88 6.14 -16.76 5.34
CA TYR A 88 7.35 -16.30 4.68
C TYR A 88 8.44 -15.93 5.70
N ASP A 89 8.34 -14.76 6.31
CA ASP A 89 9.26 -14.25 7.30
C ASP A 89 8.52 -13.26 8.21
N LEU A 90 8.39 -13.61 9.49
CA LEU A 90 7.69 -12.80 10.50
C LEU A 90 8.51 -11.59 10.95
N ASP A 91 9.84 -11.64 10.81
CA ASP A 91 10.75 -10.60 11.26
C ASP A 91 10.98 -9.53 10.18
N SER A 92 10.77 -9.90 8.91
CA SER A 92 10.78 -9.01 7.76
C SER A 92 9.43 -8.28 7.57
N PRO A 93 9.43 -7.03 7.07
CA PRO A 93 8.20 -6.37 6.69
C PRO A 93 7.49 -7.08 5.52
N LEU A 94 6.16 -7.00 5.52
CA LEU A 94 5.35 -7.22 4.32
C LEU A 94 5.32 -5.92 3.52
N VAL A 95 5.79 -5.96 2.27
CA VAL A 95 5.82 -4.80 1.39
C VAL A 95 4.61 -4.87 0.45
N LEU A 96 3.66 -3.97 0.64
CA LEU A 96 2.39 -3.91 -0.07
C LEU A 96 2.59 -3.23 -1.43
N LEU A 97 2.40 -3.99 -2.50
CA LEU A 97 2.78 -3.60 -3.86
C LEU A 97 1.61 -3.13 -4.72
N CYS A 98 1.86 -2.08 -5.48
CA CYS A 98 0.93 -1.51 -6.45
C CYS A 98 1.64 -1.08 -7.75
N PHE A 99 0.88 -0.66 -8.78
CA PHE A 99 1.42 -0.26 -10.08
C PHE A 99 2.04 1.15 -10.11
N ASP A 100 1.56 2.04 -9.24
CA ASP A 100 1.82 3.47 -9.37
C ASP A 100 3.21 3.85 -8.84
N LYS A 101 4.04 4.44 -9.70
CA LYS A 101 5.30 5.08 -9.33
C LYS A 101 5.02 6.51 -8.89
N LEU A 102 4.92 6.75 -7.59
CA LEU A 102 4.41 8.02 -7.06
C LEU A 102 5.28 9.20 -7.54
N ASN A 103 6.60 9.05 -7.58
CA ASN A 103 7.52 10.06 -8.10
C ASN A 103 7.36 10.40 -9.60
N GLN A 104 6.68 9.56 -10.38
CA GLN A 104 6.42 9.80 -11.80
C GLN A 104 5.04 10.44 -12.05
N LEU A 105 4.23 10.56 -11.00
CA LEU A 105 2.92 11.20 -11.07
C LEU A 105 3.06 12.69 -10.73
N PRO A 106 2.24 13.57 -11.32
CA PRO A 106 2.08 14.93 -10.83
C PRO A 106 1.75 14.93 -9.33
N ALA A 107 2.24 15.90 -8.57
CA ALA A 107 2.06 15.92 -7.10
C ALA A 107 0.59 15.81 -6.65
N ARG A 108 -0.35 16.39 -7.41
CA ARG A 108 -1.80 16.30 -7.15
C ARG A 108 -2.40 14.91 -7.40
N ASP A 109 -1.71 14.09 -8.20
CA ASP A 109 -2.14 12.76 -8.63
C ASP A 109 -1.28 11.66 -7.97
N ALA A 110 -0.30 12.04 -7.14
CA ALA A 110 0.65 11.14 -6.50
C ALA A 110 0.05 10.42 -5.28
N TRP A 111 -1.03 9.69 -5.52
CA TRP A 111 -1.73 8.85 -4.56
C TRP A 111 -2.10 7.52 -5.22
N CYS A 112 -2.34 6.49 -4.42
CA CYS A 112 -2.93 5.23 -4.88
C CYS A 112 -3.53 4.46 -3.69
N HIS A 113 -4.09 3.28 -3.92
CA HIS A 113 -4.73 2.52 -2.84
C HIS A 113 -3.74 2.08 -1.74
N ARG A 114 -2.46 1.87 -2.04
CA ARG A 114 -1.46 1.46 -1.03
C ARG A 114 -1.18 2.60 -0.03
N THR A 115 -1.13 3.85 -0.49
CA THR A 115 -0.92 5.02 0.38
C THR A 115 -2.15 5.29 1.23
N HIS A 116 -3.36 5.16 0.65
CA HIS A 116 -4.60 5.26 1.42
C HIS A 116 -4.72 4.15 2.48
N PHE A 117 -4.33 2.91 2.14
CA PHE A 117 -4.29 1.83 3.11
C PHE A 117 -3.30 2.13 4.23
N GLY A 118 -2.08 2.58 3.91
CA GLY A 118 -1.06 2.91 4.91
C GLY A 118 -1.55 3.98 5.90
N LYS A 119 -2.16 5.06 5.39
CA LYS A 119 -2.79 6.10 6.21
C LYS A 119 -3.91 5.54 7.09
N TRP A 120 -4.85 4.79 6.52
CA TRP A 120 -5.94 4.18 7.28
C TRP A 120 -5.40 3.25 8.37
N TYR A 121 -4.41 2.40 8.07
CA TYR A 121 -3.84 1.47 9.03
C TYR A 121 -3.14 2.19 10.19
N ALA A 122 -2.38 3.24 9.89
CA ALA A 122 -1.75 4.08 10.91
C ALA A 122 -2.79 4.77 11.81
N GLU A 123 -3.89 5.27 11.25
CA GLU A 123 -5.00 5.83 12.04
C GLU A 123 -5.69 4.79 12.93
N GLN A 124 -5.80 3.53 12.47
CA GLN A 124 -6.42 2.45 13.25
C GLN A 124 -5.51 1.89 14.35
N THR A 125 -4.19 1.95 14.17
CA THR A 125 -3.23 1.18 15.00
C THR A 125 -2.16 2.02 15.69
N GLY A 126 -1.93 3.26 15.24
CA GLY A 126 -0.80 4.08 15.63
C GLY A 126 0.54 3.65 15.01
N VAL A 127 0.56 2.65 14.12
CA VAL A 127 1.78 2.14 13.48
C VAL A 127 1.87 2.68 12.05
N ASP A 128 2.93 3.43 11.77
CA ASP A 128 3.20 3.96 10.43
C ASP A 128 3.50 2.84 9.42
N VAL A 129 3.05 3.06 8.19
CA VAL A 129 3.34 2.20 7.04
C VAL A 129 4.15 3.01 6.01
N PRO A 130 5.49 2.97 6.08
CA PRO A 130 6.33 3.81 5.22
C PRO A 130 6.29 3.36 3.75
N GLU A 131 6.36 4.34 2.84
CA GLU A 131 6.63 4.11 1.43
C GLU A 131 8.15 3.97 1.21
N LEU A 132 8.59 2.81 0.72
CA LEU A 132 9.99 2.52 0.39
C LEU A 132 10.35 2.87 -1.06
N GLY A 133 9.33 3.04 -1.92
CA GLY A 133 9.51 3.51 -3.29
C GLY A 133 9.84 5.00 -3.36
N ALA A 134 10.15 5.50 -4.55
CA ALA A 134 10.48 6.91 -4.70
C ALA A 134 9.22 7.78 -4.58
N LEU A 135 9.33 8.86 -3.79
CA LEU A 135 8.27 9.85 -3.60
C LEU A 135 8.41 11.03 -4.57
N PRO A 136 7.32 11.76 -4.88
CA PRO A 136 7.39 13.01 -5.61
C PRO A 136 8.38 13.97 -4.97
N LYS A 137 9.11 14.72 -5.80
CA LYS A 137 9.90 15.85 -5.31
C LYS A 137 8.94 16.83 -4.65
N GLN A 138 9.10 17.08 -3.36
CA GLN A 138 8.42 18.19 -2.70
C GLN A 138 8.86 19.47 -3.42
N ALA A 139 7.89 20.30 -3.81
CA ALA A 139 8.21 21.65 -4.25
C ALA A 139 8.97 22.32 -3.09
N PRO A 140 10.06 23.07 -3.36
CA PRO A 140 10.72 23.82 -2.30
C PRO A 140 9.64 24.65 -1.60
N ALA A 141 9.61 24.57 -0.26
CA ALA A 141 8.75 25.43 0.53
C ALA A 141 8.98 26.85 0.02
N GLN A 142 7.92 27.49 -0.49
CA GLN A 142 8.02 28.90 -0.84
C GLN A 142 8.34 29.61 0.47
N GLY A 143 9.63 29.91 0.67
CA GLY A 143 10.10 30.65 1.82
C GLY A 143 9.34 31.96 1.82
N GLY A 144 8.44 32.11 2.79
CA GLY A 144 7.75 33.36 3.03
C GLY A 144 8.77 34.43 3.35
N LEU A 145 9.14 35.20 2.34
CA LEU A 145 9.45 36.61 2.54
C LEU A 145 8.11 37.30 2.38
N PHE A 146 7.49 37.71 3.49
CA PHE A 146 6.70 38.94 3.72
C PHE A 146 6.03 38.83 5.09
#